data_AF-A0A1V6BSS8-F1
#
_entry.id   AF-A0A1V6BSS8-F1
#
_cell.length_a   1.000
_cell.length_b   1.000
_cell.length_c   1.000
_cell.angle_alpha   90.00
_cell.angle_beta   90.00
_cell.angle_gamma   90.00
#
_symmetry.space_group_name_H-M   'P 1'
#
loop_
_entity.id
_entity.type
_entity.pdbx_description
1 polymer ?
#
loop_
_entity_poly.entity_id
_entity_poly.type
_entity_poly.pdbx_seq_one_letter_code
_entity_poly.pdbx_strand_id
1 'polypeptide(L)'
;MKRLPPLFYLLALIVSVSQAQEIDTIGYSLKNRSIKVYKFGIGDELICVVAGIHGNESNTTKTAYEIIELIKNRVIDVSDKSIWIIPEANPDGLARDRRLNDNDVDLNRNFETDKWKPTYVFFNNVLSAGSAPFSEPESICLKTFFESIKEKYKIVALSVHSRGDAIIPGDNSKFNMELLEILRKNSSYRNTSLNYDSYGELTTWLSSKHHIASATIELKTKTDAETSEIKKIIESLVKVNFASTIYGSSFLDLIFQCDNKDDNRKKILDTLPDAARNNIKNKKDKERFFKALDVIKQDQELVLLVNKTNLLQSNYEPNDLVILTKEFPSNKESFQLRKILLDDLYDMFFDAEAENIKLSIISAYRSYYTQKSVYNNWKRILGVKQADRVSAKPGASQHQLGTVIDFNQLDESFGKTKEGIWLYNNAYKYGFILSYPEGMEAKTGYAYEPWHYRYIGKEAAFVVYNFFENSLDDFLNWYWNNSLDY
;
A
#
# COMPACT_ATOMS: atom_id res chain seq x y z
N MET A 1 -53.82 -15.07 7.68
CA MET A 1 -52.52 -14.61 7.16
C MET A 1 -51.44 -15.04 8.13
N LYS A 2 -50.37 -15.72 7.69
CA LYS A 2 -49.18 -15.97 8.53
C LYS A 2 -48.32 -14.69 8.50
N ARG A 3 -47.96 -14.14 9.67
CA ARG A 3 -46.93 -13.08 9.74
C ARG A 3 -45.57 -13.72 9.41
N LEU A 4 -44.82 -13.12 8.48
CA LEU A 4 -43.42 -13.47 8.26
C LEU A 4 -42.61 -13.16 9.54
N PRO A 5 -41.60 -13.96 9.90
CA PRO A 5 -40.83 -13.74 11.11
C PRO A 5 -39.98 -12.45 11.01
N PRO A 6 -39.63 -11.80 12.14
CA PRO A 6 -39.01 -10.47 12.13
C PRO A 6 -37.74 -10.35 11.28
N LEU A 7 -36.96 -11.43 11.19
CA LEU A 7 -35.72 -11.50 10.42
C LEU A 7 -35.92 -11.19 8.92
N PHE A 8 -37.06 -11.60 8.33
CA PHE A 8 -37.36 -11.29 6.91
C PHE A 8 -37.67 -9.80 6.69
N TYR A 9 -38.33 -9.15 7.65
CA TYR A 9 -38.55 -7.70 7.59
C TYR A 9 -37.22 -6.94 7.77
N LEU A 10 -36.33 -7.41 8.65
CA LEU A 10 -35.03 -6.80 8.85
C LEU A 10 -34.15 -6.91 7.59
N LEU A 11 -34.06 -8.09 6.98
CA LEU A 11 -33.34 -8.28 5.70
C LEU A 11 -33.94 -7.40 4.59
N ALA A 12 -35.27 -7.36 4.47
CA ALA A 12 -35.93 -6.55 3.44
C ALA A 12 -35.72 -5.04 3.64
N LEU A 13 -35.64 -4.55 4.88
CA LEU A 13 -35.25 -3.17 5.15
C LEU A 13 -33.79 -2.91 4.76
N ILE A 14 -32.85 -3.77 5.18
CA ILE A 14 -31.41 -3.60 4.89
C ILE A 14 -31.17 -3.54 3.38
N VAL A 15 -31.71 -4.49 2.61
CA VAL A 15 -31.61 -4.53 1.14
C VAL A 15 -32.33 -3.35 0.47
N SER A 16 -33.34 -2.77 1.11
CA SER A 16 -34.01 -1.57 0.59
C SER A 16 -33.32 -0.26 0.97
N VAL A 17 -32.38 -0.27 1.93
CA VAL A 17 -31.55 0.88 2.31
C VAL A 17 -30.24 0.88 1.54
N SER A 18 -29.61 -0.28 1.29
CA SER A 18 -28.40 -0.36 0.45
C SER A 18 -28.65 0.12 -0.99
N GLN A 19 -29.84 -0.13 -1.55
CA GLN A 19 -30.21 0.35 -2.89
C GLN A 19 -30.80 1.78 -2.91
N ALA A 20 -30.78 2.52 -1.79
CA ALA A 20 -31.32 3.88 -1.76
C ALA A 20 -30.46 4.84 -2.61
N GLN A 21 -31.12 5.75 -3.32
CA GLN A 21 -30.46 6.76 -4.15
C GLN A 21 -30.43 8.11 -3.45
N GLU A 22 -29.23 8.70 -3.33
CA GLU A 22 -29.04 10.11 -3.00
C GLU A 22 -28.51 10.86 -4.25
N ILE A 23 -28.86 12.14 -4.41
CA ILE A 23 -28.35 13.00 -5.49
C ILE A 23 -27.87 14.30 -4.88
N ASP A 24 -26.56 14.48 -4.85
CA ASP A 24 -25.91 15.71 -4.38
C ASP A 24 -25.42 16.57 -5.54
N THR A 25 -25.29 17.87 -5.28
CA THR A 25 -24.55 18.80 -6.13
C THR A 25 -23.18 19.01 -5.51
N ILE A 26 -22.12 18.54 -6.16
CA ILE A 26 -20.73 18.66 -5.66
C ILE A 26 -20.13 20.05 -5.93
N GLY A 27 -20.80 20.85 -6.76
CA GLY A 27 -20.48 22.23 -7.06
C GLY A 27 -21.08 22.66 -8.39
N TYR A 28 -20.52 23.70 -9.01
CA TYR A 28 -21.10 24.35 -10.20
C TYR A 28 -20.02 24.67 -11.24
N SER A 29 -20.40 24.60 -12.51
CA SER A 29 -19.58 25.03 -13.65
C SER A 29 -19.45 26.55 -13.78
N LEU A 30 -18.64 27.02 -14.73
CA LEU A 30 -18.46 28.45 -15.03
C LEU A 30 -19.77 29.18 -15.36
N LYS A 31 -20.72 28.51 -16.03
CA LYS A 31 -22.08 29.01 -16.31
C LYS A 31 -23.11 28.59 -15.25
N ASN A 32 -22.65 28.25 -14.04
CA ASN A 32 -23.46 27.92 -12.87
C ASN A 32 -24.42 26.72 -13.07
N ARG A 33 -24.03 25.74 -13.90
CA ARG A 33 -24.75 24.46 -14.02
C ARG A 33 -24.27 23.53 -12.89
N SER A 34 -25.21 22.88 -12.21
CA SER A 34 -24.91 21.96 -11.11
C SER A 34 -24.16 20.71 -11.60
N ILE A 35 -22.96 20.46 -11.08
CA ILE A 35 -22.25 19.19 -11.24
C ILE A 35 -22.77 18.24 -10.17
N LYS A 36 -23.34 17.10 -10.58
CA LYS A 36 -24.07 16.19 -9.69
C LYS A 36 -23.36 14.86 -9.49
N VAL A 37 -23.48 14.31 -8.29
CA VAL A 37 -23.15 12.91 -7.99
C VAL A 37 -24.39 12.13 -7.62
N TYR A 38 -24.57 10.98 -8.27
CA TYR A 38 -25.63 10.01 -8.04
C TYR A 38 -25.05 8.89 -7.17
N LYS A 39 -25.50 8.79 -5.92
CA LYS A 39 -24.95 7.83 -4.95
C LYS A 39 -25.87 6.63 -4.78
N PHE A 40 -25.27 5.45 -4.72
CA PHE A 40 -25.91 4.18 -4.38
C PHE A 40 -24.98 3.37 -3.47
N GLY A 41 -25.55 2.44 -2.69
CA GLY A 41 -24.78 1.61 -1.77
C GLY A 41 -24.44 2.30 -0.45
N ILE A 42 -23.98 1.51 0.52
CA ILE A 42 -23.59 1.95 1.87
C ILE A 42 -22.24 1.34 2.33
N GLY A 43 -21.58 0.56 1.47
CA GLY A 43 -20.26 -0.02 1.75
C GLY A 43 -19.13 1.00 1.71
N ASP A 44 -18.05 0.71 2.43
CA ASP A 44 -16.82 1.52 2.51
C ASP A 44 -15.89 1.33 1.30
N GLU A 45 -16.06 0.28 0.51
CA GLU A 45 -15.46 0.14 -0.82
C GLU A 45 -16.31 0.85 -1.89
N LEU A 46 -15.75 1.90 -2.52
CA LEU A 46 -16.47 2.82 -3.41
C LEU A 46 -15.98 2.73 -4.87
N ILE A 47 -16.86 2.34 -5.79
CA ILE A 47 -16.68 2.58 -7.22
C ILE A 47 -17.14 4.00 -7.52
N CYS A 48 -16.23 4.88 -7.95
CA CYS A 48 -16.57 6.22 -8.42
C CYS A 48 -16.40 6.30 -9.95
N VAL A 49 -17.49 6.56 -10.67
CA VAL A 49 -17.46 6.74 -12.13
C VAL A 49 -17.61 8.22 -12.46
N VAL A 50 -16.69 8.78 -13.25
CA VAL A 50 -16.74 10.16 -13.73
C VAL A 50 -16.83 10.13 -15.26
N ALA A 51 -17.80 10.83 -15.83
CA ALA A 51 -18.04 10.91 -17.27
C ALA A 51 -18.26 12.36 -17.73
N GLY A 52 -18.16 12.59 -19.04
CA GLY A 52 -18.41 13.90 -19.63
C GLY A 52 -17.45 15.00 -19.14
N ILE A 53 -16.18 14.68 -18.85
CA ILE A 53 -15.13 15.69 -18.58
C ILE A 53 -14.81 16.47 -19.86
N HIS A 54 -14.77 15.78 -21.01
CA HIS A 54 -14.85 16.43 -22.32
C HIS A 54 -16.31 16.47 -22.76
N GLY A 55 -16.83 17.66 -23.06
CA GLY A 55 -18.26 17.82 -23.41
C GLY A 55 -18.67 17.18 -24.74
N ASN A 56 -17.75 17.04 -25.69
CA ASN A 56 -17.97 16.33 -26.96
C ASN A 56 -17.70 14.81 -26.87
N GLU A 57 -17.95 14.25 -25.68
CA GLU A 57 -17.92 12.82 -25.35
C GLU A 57 -19.26 12.44 -24.71
N SER A 58 -20.35 12.98 -25.26
CA SER A 58 -21.73 12.83 -24.78
C SER A 58 -22.21 11.37 -24.70
N ASN A 59 -21.60 10.45 -25.46
CA ASN A 59 -21.83 9.02 -25.32
C ASN A 59 -21.35 8.46 -23.95
N THR A 60 -20.34 9.06 -23.33
CA THR A 60 -19.88 8.71 -21.97
C THR A 60 -20.93 9.09 -20.92
N THR A 61 -21.48 10.31 -21.00
CA THR A 61 -22.60 10.79 -20.19
C THR A 61 -23.84 9.92 -20.38
N LYS A 62 -24.17 9.56 -21.63
CA LYS A 62 -25.26 8.62 -21.93
C LYS A 62 -25.05 7.26 -21.25
N THR A 63 -23.87 6.67 -21.37
CA THR A 63 -23.54 5.42 -20.65
C THR A 63 -23.63 5.58 -19.14
N ALA A 64 -23.16 6.68 -18.56
CA ALA A 64 -23.28 6.93 -17.12
C ALA A 64 -24.75 6.97 -16.67
N TYR A 65 -25.64 7.62 -17.42
CA TYR A 65 -27.07 7.61 -17.13
C TYR A 65 -27.74 6.24 -17.34
N GLU A 66 -27.36 5.48 -18.37
CA GLU A 66 -27.89 4.12 -18.54
C GLU A 66 -27.43 3.16 -17.41
N ILE A 67 -26.20 3.32 -16.89
CA ILE A 67 -25.72 2.60 -15.70
C ILE A 67 -26.50 3.03 -14.44
N ILE A 68 -26.78 4.33 -14.26
CA ILE A 68 -27.63 4.85 -13.18
C ILE A 68 -29.01 4.17 -13.20
N GLU A 69 -29.64 4.01 -14.37
CA GLU A 69 -30.91 3.29 -14.49
C GLU A 69 -30.77 1.78 -14.22
N LEU A 70 -29.67 1.14 -14.61
CA LEU A 70 -29.43 -0.28 -14.31
C LEU A 70 -29.27 -0.54 -12.80
N ILE A 71 -28.66 0.37 -12.05
CA ILE A 71 -28.54 0.28 -10.59
C ILE A 71 -29.91 0.51 -9.91
N LYS A 72 -30.65 1.55 -10.33
CA LYS A 72 -32.03 1.82 -9.84
C LYS A 72 -32.95 0.61 -10.04
N ASN A 73 -32.91 0.00 -11.22
CA ASN A 73 -33.72 -1.15 -11.59
C ASN A 73 -33.18 -2.50 -11.05
N ARG A 74 -32.15 -2.47 -10.18
CA ARG A 74 -31.54 -3.65 -9.53
C ARG A 74 -30.98 -4.70 -10.52
N VAL A 75 -30.57 -4.24 -11.71
CA VAL A 75 -29.86 -5.05 -12.71
C VAL A 75 -28.36 -5.07 -12.44
N ILE A 76 -27.87 -4.08 -11.69
CA ILE A 76 -26.57 -4.07 -11.02
C ILE A 76 -26.84 -4.07 -9.51
N ASP A 77 -26.27 -5.03 -8.79
CA ASP A 77 -26.30 -5.07 -7.32
C ASP A 77 -25.21 -4.16 -6.75
N VAL A 78 -25.48 -3.59 -5.57
CA VAL A 78 -24.59 -2.71 -4.80
C VAL A 78 -24.49 -3.13 -3.32
N SER A 79 -25.00 -4.31 -2.98
CA SER A 79 -25.30 -4.72 -1.60
C SER A 79 -24.14 -4.68 -0.60
N ASP A 80 -22.89 -4.89 -1.03
CA ASP A 80 -21.68 -4.84 -0.20
C ASP A 80 -20.81 -3.58 -0.39
N LYS A 81 -21.13 -2.72 -1.38
CA LYS A 81 -20.26 -1.63 -1.86
C LYS A 81 -20.96 -0.27 -1.80
N SER A 82 -20.26 0.77 -2.25
CA SER A 82 -20.86 2.00 -2.77
C SER A 82 -20.56 2.14 -4.27
N ILE A 83 -21.51 2.67 -5.04
CA ILE A 83 -21.31 3.04 -6.45
C ILE A 83 -21.82 4.47 -6.64
N TRP A 84 -20.90 5.42 -6.87
CA TRP A 84 -21.24 6.83 -7.05
C TRP A 84 -20.85 7.28 -8.46
N ILE A 85 -21.75 8.02 -9.13
CA ILE A 85 -21.62 8.34 -10.55
C ILE A 85 -21.78 9.85 -10.77
N ILE A 86 -20.79 10.47 -11.40
CA ILE A 86 -20.82 11.86 -11.88
C ILE A 86 -20.97 11.78 -13.42
N PRO A 87 -22.19 11.86 -13.97
CA PRO A 87 -22.43 11.66 -15.40
C PRO A 87 -21.99 12.87 -16.26
N GLU A 88 -21.88 14.04 -15.64
CA GLU A 88 -21.62 15.33 -16.31
C GLU A 88 -20.60 16.14 -15.48
N ALA A 89 -19.31 15.85 -15.64
CA ALA A 89 -18.25 16.66 -15.02
C ALA A 89 -18.08 18.04 -15.68
N ASN A 90 -18.36 18.16 -16.99
CA ASN A 90 -18.29 19.39 -17.77
C ASN A 90 -19.65 19.71 -18.44
N PRO A 91 -20.69 20.07 -17.66
CA PRO A 91 -22.02 20.35 -18.20
C PRO A 91 -22.03 21.58 -19.15
N ASP A 92 -21.01 22.43 -19.08
CA ASP A 92 -20.86 23.59 -19.96
C ASP A 92 -20.32 23.23 -21.34
N GLY A 93 -19.25 22.43 -21.39
CA GLY A 93 -18.74 21.84 -22.62
C GLY A 93 -19.78 20.94 -23.27
N LEU A 94 -20.51 20.14 -22.47
CA LEU A 94 -21.58 19.26 -22.97
C LEU A 94 -22.73 20.07 -23.59
N ALA A 95 -23.18 21.13 -22.94
CA ALA A 95 -24.19 22.04 -23.47
C ALA A 95 -23.74 22.84 -24.72
N ARG A 96 -22.48 22.71 -25.13
CA ARG A 96 -21.89 23.32 -26.34
C ARG A 96 -21.39 22.31 -27.38
N ASP A 97 -21.42 21.00 -27.08
CA ASP A 97 -20.73 19.92 -27.81
C ASP A 97 -19.23 20.22 -28.06
N ARG A 98 -18.50 20.61 -26.99
CA ARG A 98 -17.06 20.96 -27.06
C ARG A 98 -16.24 20.15 -26.05
N ARG A 99 -15.02 19.79 -26.45
CA ARG A 99 -14.04 19.10 -25.58
C ARG A 99 -13.71 19.92 -24.32
N LEU A 100 -13.59 21.22 -24.48
CA LEU A 100 -13.12 22.18 -23.47
C LEU A 100 -14.30 22.65 -22.60
N ASN A 101 -14.01 23.23 -21.42
CA ASN A 101 -15.01 23.99 -20.67
C ASN A 101 -15.30 25.35 -21.36
N ASP A 102 -16.09 26.20 -20.71
CA ASP A 102 -16.51 27.49 -21.29
C ASP A 102 -15.40 28.58 -21.27
N ASN A 103 -14.29 28.35 -20.56
CA ASN A 103 -13.05 29.15 -20.59
C ASN A 103 -12.06 28.70 -21.69
N ASP A 104 -12.43 27.74 -22.55
CA ASP A 104 -11.52 27.12 -23.53
C ASP A 104 -10.34 26.35 -22.90
N VAL A 105 -10.54 25.79 -21.71
CA VAL A 105 -9.56 24.92 -21.02
C VAL A 105 -9.95 23.45 -21.14
N ASP A 106 -8.95 22.58 -21.38
CA ASP A 106 -9.11 21.14 -21.25
C ASP A 106 -9.04 20.74 -19.76
N LEU A 107 -10.19 20.36 -19.20
CA LEU A 107 -10.30 19.97 -17.80
C LEU A 107 -9.46 18.75 -17.47
N ASN A 108 -9.30 17.78 -18.38
CA ASN A 108 -8.43 16.62 -18.17
C ASN A 108 -6.95 16.95 -18.41
N ARG A 109 -6.60 18.25 -18.44
CA ARG A 109 -5.24 18.76 -18.33
C ARG A 109 -5.08 19.74 -17.15
N ASN A 110 -6.14 20.02 -16.39
CA ASN A 110 -6.15 21.04 -15.33
C ASN A 110 -5.80 20.49 -13.92
N PHE A 111 -5.48 19.20 -13.76
CA PHE A 111 -5.16 18.60 -12.46
C PHE A 111 -3.67 18.71 -12.08
N GLU A 112 -3.34 18.62 -10.79
CA GLU A 112 -1.99 18.84 -10.25
C GLU A 112 -1.09 17.58 -10.33
N THR A 113 -0.52 17.33 -11.52
CA THR A 113 0.50 16.29 -11.73
C THR A 113 1.91 16.88 -11.81
N ASP A 114 2.95 16.12 -11.44
CA ASP A 114 4.36 16.60 -11.36
C ASP A 114 4.93 17.18 -12.66
N LYS A 115 4.32 16.87 -13.80
CA LYS A 115 4.73 17.34 -15.14
C LYS A 115 3.73 18.33 -15.77
N TRP A 116 2.85 18.91 -14.97
CA TRP A 116 1.82 19.86 -15.45
C TRP A 116 2.43 21.06 -16.18
N LYS A 117 1.75 21.54 -17.22
CA LYS A 117 2.10 22.73 -18.01
C LYS A 117 0.81 23.43 -18.43
N PRO A 118 0.79 24.77 -18.54
CA PRO A 118 -0.42 25.55 -18.89
C PRO A 118 -0.91 25.34 -20.33
N THR A 119 -0.11 24.75 -21.20
CA THR A 119 -0.47 24.43 -22.59
C THR A 119 0.12 23.10 -23.03
N TYR A 120 -0.59 22.41 -23.93
CA TYR A 120 -0.16 21.16 -24.54
C TYR A 120 -0.58 21.11 -26.03
N VAL A 121 -0.04 20.15 -26.80
CA VAL A 121 -0.37 19.97 -28.22
C VAL A 121 -1.33 18.80 -28.40
N PHE A 122 -2.42 19.03 -29.15
CA PHE A 122 -3.45 18.04 -29.47
C PHE A 122 -3.82 18.16 -30.95
N PHE A 123 -3.56 17.12 -31.75
CA PHE A 123 -3.77 17.12 -33.21
C PHE A 123 -3.31 18.42 -33.89
N ASN A 124 -2.03 18.77 -33.68
CA ASN A 124 -1.34 19.98 -34.19
C ASN A 124 -1.87 21.34 -33.69
N ASN A 125 -2.86 21.37 -32.79
CA ASN A 125 -3.34 22.59 -32.14
C ASN A 125 -2.71 22.72 -30.76
N VAL A 126 -2.37 23.95 -30.35
CA VAL A 126 -2.01 24.24 -28.95
C VAL A 126 -3.30 24.53 -28.19
N LEU A 127 -3.55 23.78 -27.11
CA LEU A 127 -4.73 23.93 -26.27
C LEU A 127 -4.33 24.31 -24.83
N SER A 128 -5.22 25.04 -24.16
CA SER A 128 -5.02 25.47 -22.78
C SER A 128 -5.29 24.33 -21.80
N ALA A 129 -4.41 24.20 -20.82
CA ALA A 129 -4.56 23.35 -19.65
C ALA A 129 -4.93 24.15 -18.38
N GLY A 130 -5.22 25.45 -18.55
CA GLY A 130 -5.53 26.41 -17.48
C GLY A 130 -4.36 27.32 -17.12
N SER A 131 -4.63 28.34 -16.31
CA SER A 131 -3.62 29.30 -15.84
C SER A 131 -2.72 28.73 -14.73
N ALA A 132 -3.24 27.76 -13.99
CA ALA A 132 -2.59 26.97 -12.95
C ALA A 132 -3.32 25.61 -12.85
N PRO A 133 -2.76 24.60 -12.16
CA PRO A 133 -3.54 23.46 -11.72
C PRO A 133 -4.73 23.93 -10.88
N PHE A 134 -5.91 23.37 -11.13
CA PHE A 134 -7.18 23.75 -10.52
C PHE A 134 -7.60 25.20 -10.75
N SER A 135 -7.30 25.77 -11.92
CA SER A 135 -7.84 27.08 -12.31
C SER A 135 -9.33 27.05 -12.63
N GLU A 136 -9.86 25.91 -13.08
CA GLU A 136 -11.23 25.81 -13.57
C GLU A 136 -12.22 25.33 -12.50
N PRO A 137 -13.42 25.94 -12.39
CA PRO A 137 -14.39 25.60 -11.34
C PRO A 137 -14.83 24.13 -11.40
N GLU A 138 -14.96 23.55 -12.59
CA GLU A 138 -15.30 22.13 -12.75
C GLU A 138 -14.24 21.20 -12.14
N SER A 139 -12.95 21.55 -12.29
CA SER A 139 -11.84 20.79 -11.71
C SER A 139 -11.76 20.93 -10.19
N ILE A 140 -12.06 22.13 -9.66
CA ILE A 140 -12.12 22.41 -8.23
C ILE A 140 -13.25 21.58 -7.59
N CYS A 141 -14.41 21.49 -8.25
CA CYS A 141 -15.52 20.66 -7.78
C CYS A 141 -15.12 19.18 -7.65
N LEU A 142 -14.42 18.63 -8.66
CA LEU A 142 -13.89 17.26 -8.59
C LEU A 142 -12.80 17.10 -7.52
N LYS A 143 -11.89 18.08 -7.37
CA LYS A 143 -10.87 18.10 -6.31
C LYS A 143 -11.50 18.03 -4.93
N THR A 144 -12.35 19.00 -4.60
CA THR A 144 -13.00 19.10 -3.27
C THR A 144 -13.89 17.88 -3.00
N PHE A 145 -14.58 17.35 -4.01
CA PHE A 145 -15.32 16.10 -3.89
C PHE A 145 -14.40 14.95 -3.45
N PHE A 146 -13.35 14.60 -4.22
CA PHE A 146 -12.46 13.49 -3.89
C PHE A 146 -11.69 13.70 -2.58
N GLU A 147 -11.21 14.91 -2.31
CA GLU A 147 -10.55 15.26 -1.03
C GLU A 147 -11.49 15.08 0.18
N SER A 148 -12.80 15.31 0.02
CA SER A 148 -13.78 15.15 1.11
C SER A 148 -14.17 13.69 1.41
N ILE A 149 -13.79 12.72 0.56
CA ILE A 149 -14.19 11.31 0.67
C ILE A 149 -13.03 10.31 0.74
N LYS A 150 -11.81 10.67 0.31
CA LYS A 150 -10.65 9.74 0.27
C LYS A 150 -10.30 9.08 1.61
N GLU A 151 -10.53 9.77 2.74
CA GLU A 151 -10.29 9.23 4.09
C GLU A 151 -11.45 8.35 4.61
N LYS A 152 -12.57 8.29 3.89
CA LYS A 152 -13.81 7.59 4.29
C LYS A 152 -14.07 6.30 3.52
N TYR A 153 -13.47 6.14 2.33
CA TYR A 153 -13.74 5.04 1.41
C TYR A 153 -12.45 4.48 0.80
N LYS A 154 -12.47 3.19 0.46
CA LYS A 154 -11.51 2.59 -0.46
C LYS A 154 -12.01 2.77 -1.87
N ILE A 155 -11.44 3.74 -2.59
CA ILE A 155 -11.99 4.22 -3.86
C ILE A 155 -11.37 3.45 -5.04
N VAL A 156 -12.18 3.09 -6.04
CA VAL A 156 -11.73 2.81 -7.41
C VAL A 156 -12.36 3.85 -8.33
N ALA A 157 -11.55 4.70 -8.95
CA ALA A 157 -12.02 5.82 -9.77
C ALA A 157 -11.88 5.54 -11.27
N LEU A 158 -13.01 5.54 -12.00
CA LEU A 158 -13.05 5.29 -13.44
C LEU A 158 -13.43 6.59 -14.18
N SER A 159 -12.50 7.12 -14.98
CA SER A 159 -12.76 8.27 -15.86
C SER A 159 -13.14 7.79 -17.25
N VAL A 160 -14.39 7.96 -17.65
CA VAL A 160 -14.94 7.45 -18.92
C VAL A 160 -14.85 8.53 -20.00
N HIS A 161 -14.14 8.21 -21.08
CA HIS A 161 -13.75 9.07 -22.18
C HIS A 161 -14.05 8.41 -23.53
N SER A 162 -13.99 9.17 -24.62
CA SER A 162 -14.13 8.64 -25.98
C SER A 162 -13.19 9.36 -26.97
N ARG A 163 -12.43 8.69 -27.85
CA ARG A 163 -12.39 7.25 -28.17
C ARG A 163 -10.94 6.75 -28.27
N GLY A 164 -10.73 5.48 -27.93
CA GLY A 164 -9.42 4.83 -27.98
C GLY A 164 -9.39 3.30 -27.87
N ASP A 165 -10.50 2.63 -27.58
CA ASP A 165 -10.55 1.17 -27.33
C ASP A 165 -9.53 0.73 -26.26
N ALA A 166 -9.45 1.50 -25.16
CA ALA A 166 -8.35 1.42 -24.19
C ALA A 166 -8.80 1.45 -22.73
N ILE A 167 -7.98 0.84 -21.86
CA ILE A 167 -8.01 1.06 -20.42
C ILE A 167 -6.60 1.47 -20.00
N ILE A 168 -6.45 2.73 -19.57
CA ILE A 168 -5.17 3.34 -19.25
C ILE A 168 -5.10 3.48 -17.73
N PRO A 169 -4.09 2.94 -17.03
CA PRO A 169 -3.92 3.15 -15.60
C PRO A 169 -3.58 4.64 -15.32
N GLY A 170 -3.98 5.17 -14.16
CA GLY A 170 -3.66 6.56 -13.80
C GLY A 170 -2.16 6.84 -13.70
N ASP A 171 -1.40 5.84 -13.24
CA ASP A 171 0.07 5.78 -13.24
C ASP A 171 0.56 4.32 -13.20
N ASN A 172 1.88 4.11 -13.20
CA ASN A 172 2.49 2.77 -13.15
C ASN A 172 2.66 2.22 -11.72
N SER A 173 1.92 2.72 -10.72
CA SER A 173 1.95 2.16 -9.36
C SER A 173 1.40 0.73 -9.33
N LYS A 174 1.82 -0.06 -8.32
CA LYS A 174 1.36 -1.45 -8.18
C LYS A 174 -0.17 -1.54 -8.21
N PHE A 175 -0.87 -0.73 -7.42
CA PHE A 175 -2.33 -0.81 -7.29
C PHE A 175 -3.07 -0.49 -8.59
N ASN A 176 -2.54 0.42 -9.41
CA ASN A 176 -3.09 0.70 -10.73
C ASN A 176 -2.83 -0.43 -11.73
N MET A 177 -1.73 -1.18 -11.58
CA MET A 177 -1.47 -2.37 -12.40
C MET A 177 -2.37 -3.56 -12.02
N GLU A 178 -2.65 -3.77 -10.72
CA GLU A 178 -3.64 -4.77 -10.26
C GLU A 178 -5.05 -4.41 -10.78
N LEU A 179 -5.46 -3.14 -10.65
CA LEU A 179 -6.72 -2.63 -11.23
C LEU A 179 -6.76 -2.84 -12.76
N LEU A 180 -5.66 -2.55 -13.46
CA LEU A 180 -5.57 -2.71 -14.91
C LEU A 180 -5.77 -4.16 -15.34
N GLU A 181 -5.20 -5.16 -14.64
CA GLU A 181 -5.46 -6.57 -14.98
C GLU A 181 -6.95 -6.87 -14.81
N ILE A 182 -7.56 -6.53 -13.68
CA ILE A 182 -8.98 -6.78 -13.40
C ILE A 182 -9.87 -6.18 -14.49
N LEU A 183 -9.65 -4.92 -14.86
CA LEU A 183 -10.43 -4.23 -15.88
C LEU A 183 -10.27 -4.85 -17.28
N ARG A 184 -9.04 -5.23 -17.68
CA ARG A 184 -8.78 -5.88 -18.98
C ARG A 184 -9.35 -7.30 -19.05
N LYS A 185 -9.32 -8.04 -17.94
CA LYS A 185 -9.81 -9.42 -17.82
C LYS A 185 -11.34 -9.52 -17.87
N ASN A 186 -12.04 -8.40 -17.66
CA ASN A 186 -13.51 -8.31 -17.60
C ASN A 186 -14.13 -7.36 -18.63
N SER A 187 -13.40 -7.02 -19.69
CA SER A 187 -13.89 -6.18 -20.80
C SER A 187 -13.27 -6.59 -22.14
N SER A 188 -13.73 -5.98 -23.24
CA SER A 188 -13.21 -6.21 -24.60
C SER A 188 -12.24 -5.13 -25.09
N TYR A 189 -11.84 -4.19 -24.25
CA TYR A 189 -10.91 -3.12 -24.60
C TYR A 189 -9.48 -3.66 -24.80
N ARG A 190 -8.80 -3.17 -25.83
CA ARG A 190 -7.57 -3.80 -26.35
C ARG A 190 -6.29 -3.10 -25.88
N ASN A 191 -6.32 -1.78 -25.86
CA ASN A 191 -5.15 -0.93 -25.67
C ASN A 191 -4.95 -0.56 -24.18
N THR A 192 -3.71 -0.21 -23.81
CA THR A 192 -3.37 0.28 -22.45
C THR A 192 -2.70 1.65 -22.44
N SER A 193 -2.72 2.34 -23.59
CA SER A 193 -2.14 3.65 -23.82
C SER A 193 -2.77 4.27 -25.08
N LEU A 194 -2.65 5.59 -25.23
CA LEU A 194 -2.98 6.31 -26.48
C LEU A 194 -1.73 6.73 -27.28
N ASN A 195 -0.54 6.30 -26.83
CA ASN A 195 0.76 6.54 -27.47
C ASN A 195 1.12 8.02 -27.69
N TYR A 196 0.78 8.88 -26.72
CA TYR A 196 1.29 10.24 -26.59
C TYR A 196 1.50 10.58 -25.10
N ASP A 197 2.42 11.49 -24.79
CA ASP A 197 2.65 11.96 -23.42
C ASP A 197 1.54 12.92 -22.96
N SER A 198 0.93 12.60 -21.82
CA SER A 198 -0.10 13.41 -21.16
C SER A 198 0.37 13.89 -19.78
N TYR A 199 -0.32 14.90 -19.24
CA TYR A 199 -0.12 15.47 -17.91
C TYR A 199 -1.36 16.28 -17.52
N GLY A 200 -1.58 16.45 -16.22
CA GLY A 200 -2.73 17.14 -15.67
C GLY A 200 -4.04 16.37 -15.74
N GLU A 201 -3.98 15.03 -15.82
CA GLU A 201 -5.15 14.15 -15.91
C GLU A 201 -5.73 13.81 -14.54
N LEU A 202 -7.06 13.66 -14.48
CA LEU A 202 -7.81 13.33 -13.25
C LEU A 202 -7.25 12.06 -12.59
N THR A 203 -7.07 11.01 -13.37
CA THR A 203 -6.63 9.68 -12.91
C THR A 203 -5.19 9.71 -12.41
N THR A 204 -4.27 10.32 -13.16
CA THR A 204 -2.89 10.51 -12.71
C THR A 204 -2.80 11.35 -11.44
N TRP A 205 -3.61 12.40 -11.28
CA TRP A 205 -3.67 13.17 -10.03
C TRP A 205 -4.21 12.33 -8.85
N LEU A 206 -5.33 11.63 -9.03
CA LEU A 206 -5.92 10.75 -8.00
C LEU A 206 -4.92 9.72 -7.49
N SER A 207 -4.19 9.06 -8.39
CA SER A 207 -3.22 8.03 -8.01
C SER A 207 -1.93 8.63 -7.41
N SER A 208 -1.30 9.60 -8.08
CA SER A 208 -0.01 10.15 -7.63
C SER A 208 -0.08 11.08 -6.42
N LYS A 209 -1.22 11.75 -6.18
CA LYS A 209 -1.38 12.70 -5.05
C LYS A 209 -2.21 12.17 -3.90
N HIS A 210 -3.11 11.20 -4.14
CA HIS A 210 -4.04 10.71 -3.11
C HIS A 210 -4.03 9.19 -2.93
N HIS A 211 -3.15 8.46 -3.62
CA HIS A 211 -3.09 6.99 -3.55
C HIS A 211 -4.47 6.37 -3.83
N ILE A 212 -5.19 6.90 -4.82
CA ILE A 212 -6.48 6.35 -5.28
C ILE A 212 -6.24 5.53 -6.55
N ALA A 213 -6.61 4.25 -6.51
CA ALA A 213 -6.62 3.37 -7.66
C ALA A 213 -7.57 3.93 -8.73
N SER A 214 -7.04 4.19 -9.93
CA SER A 214 -7.79 4.85 -10.98
C SER A 214 -7.39 4.42 -12.39
N ALA A 215 -8.36 4.47 -13.30
CA ALA A 215 -8.16 4.17 -14.70
C ALA A 215 -9.02 5.04 -15.61
N THR A 216 -8.45 5.42 -16.75
CA THR A 216 -9.15 6.06 -17.87
C THR A 216 -9.69 4.96 -18.79
N ILE A 217 -11.00 4.92 -19.00
CA ILE A 217 -11.66 4.00 -19.94
C ILE A 217 -12.02 4.80 -21.19
N GLU A 218 -11.38 4.49 -22.30
CA GLU A 218 -11.61 5.10 -23.61
C GLU A 218 -12.51 4.20 -24.46
N LEU A 219 -13.76 4.62 -24.65
CA LEU A 219 -14.74 3.90 -25.47
C LEU A 219 -14.23 3.71 -26.91
N LYS A 220 -14.81 2.77 -27.65
CA LYS A 220 -14.42 2.44 -29.03
C LYS A 220 -14.98 3.45 -30.03
N THR A 221 -16.11 4.09 -29.69
CA THR A 221 -16.81 5.08 -30.53
C THR A 221 -16.91 6.44 -29.83
N LYS A 222 -17.28 7.49 -30.59
CA LYS A 222 -17.67 8.82 -30.09
C LYS A 222 -19.20 8.99 -29.98
N THR A 223 -19.97 7.96 -30.32
CA THR A 223 -21.40 8.04 -30.67
C THR A 223 -22.26 7.11 -29.84
N ASP A 224 -21.80 5.88 -29.66
CA ASP A 224 -22.56 4.79 -29.08
C ASP A 224 -22.21 4.62 -27.60
N ALA A 225 -23.23 4.28 -26.81
CA ALA A 225 -23.11 4.00 -25.39
C ALA A 225 -22.65 2.55 -25.19
N GLU A 226 -21.50 2.34 -24.56
CA GLU A 226 -20.95 0.99 -24.28
C GLU A 226 -21.37 0.48 -22.89
N THR A 227 -22.64 0.72 -22.55
CA THR A 227 -23.26 0.36 -21.27
C THR A 227 -23.11 -1.12 -20.94
N SER A 228 -23.07 -2.02 -21.93
CA SER A 228 -22.79 -3.44 -21.73
C SER A 228 -21.37 -3.72 -21.22
N GLU A 229 -20.37 -2.98 -21.69
CA GLU A 229 -18.97 -3.12 -21.25
C GLU A 229 -18.74 -2.47 -19.89
N ILE A 230 -19.27 -1.26 -19.69
CA ILE A 230 -19.18 -0.58 -18.38
C ILE A 230 -19.95 -1.35 -17.30
N LYS A 231 -21.09 -1.98 -17.64
CA LYS A 231 -21.82 -2.90 -16.75
C LYS A 231 -20.94 -4.07 -16.33
N LYS A 232 -20.26 -4.76 -17.25
CA LYS A 232 -19.35 -5.89 -16.93
C LYS A 232 -18.20 -5.45 -16.02
N ILE A 233 -17.61 -4.29 -16.30
CA ILE A 233 -16.54 -3.71 -15.48
C ILE A 233 -17.04 -3.46 -14.05
N ILE A 234 -18.20 -2.83 -13.89
CA ILE A 234 -18.79 -2.54 -12.57
C ILE A 234 -19.17 -3.84 -11.86
N GLU A 235 -19.85 -4.77 -12.53
CA GLU A 235 -20.20 -6.09 -11.96
C GLU A 235 -18.98 -6.97 -11.64
N SER A 236 -17.81 -6.68 -12.22
CA SER A 236 -16.55 -7.30 -11.83
C SER A 236 -16.01 -6.64 -10.57
N LEU A 237 -15.92 -5.30 -10.54
CA LEU A 237 -15.43 -4.54 -9.39
C LEU A 237 -16.27 -4.75 -8.13
N VAL A 238 -17.60 -4.88 -8.23
CA VAL A 238 -18.47 -5.25 -7.09
C VAL A 238 -18.02 -6.57 -6.44
N LYS A 239 -17.46 -7.51 -7.20
CA LYS A 239 -16.97 -8.81 -6.69
C LYS A 239 -15.52 -8.78 -6.19
N VAL A 240 -14.83 -7.66 -6.33
CA VAL A 240 -13.43 -7.50 -5.89
C VAL A 240 -13.43 -6.80 -4.53
N ASN A 241 -12.68 -7.33 -3.57
CA ASN A 241 -12.30 -6.54 -2.40
C ASN A 241 -11.08 -5.68 -2.78
N PHE A 242 -11.31 -4.40 -3.02
CA PHE A 242 -10.31 -3.43 -3.50
C PHE A 242 -9.10 -3.37 -2.58
N ALA A 243 -9.30 -3.42 -1.27
CA ALA A 243 -8.20 -3.23 -0.34
C ALA A 243 -7.23 -4.41 -0.22
N SER A 244 -7.71 -5.65 -0.35
CA SER A 244 -6.83 -6.83 -0.42
C SER A 244 -6.30 -7.08 -1.83
N THR A 245 -7.11 -6.82 -2.87
CA THR A 245 -6.81 -7.22 -4.26
C THR A 245 -6.13 -6.11 -5.07
N ILE A 246 -6.63 -4.87 -5.00
CA ILE A 246 -6.15 -3.75 -5.82
C ILE A 246 -5.04 -3.01 -5.09
N TYR A 247 -5.32 -2.52 -3.87
CA TYR A 247 -4.31 -1.82 -3.07
C TYR A 247 -3.21 -2.76 -2.55
N GLY A 248 -3.54 -4.05 -2.39
CA GLY A 248 -2.75 -5.01 -1.63
C GLY A 248 -2.84 -4.75 -0.13
N SER A 249 -3.14 -5.80 0.65
CA SER A 249 -3.15 -5.88 2.14
C SER A 249 -3.19 -4.55 2.93
N SER A 250 -4.11 -3.65 2.58
CA SER A 250 -4.31 -2.39 3.29
C SER A 250 -4.97 -2.68 4.64
N PHE A 251 -4.15 -2.86 5.66
CA PHE A 251 -4.31 -2.55 7.09
C PHE A 251 -5.71 -2.45 7.77
N LEU A 252 -6.73 -1.81 7.18
CA LEU A 252 -8.10 -1.73 7.69
C LEU A 252 -8.94 -2.96 7.27
N ASP A 253 -8.74 -3.48 6.07
CA ASP A 253 -9.78 -4.23 5.38
C ASP A 253 -9.75 -5.74 5.69
N LEU A 254 -8.69 -6.18 6.39
CA LEU A 254 -8.61 -7.46 7.11
C LEU A 254 -9.62 -7.59 8.27
N ILE A 255 -10.32 -6.51 8.64
CA ILE A 255 -11.28 -6.44 9.75
C ILE A 255 -12.63 -7.10 9.39
N PHE A 256 -13.16 -6.94 8.18
CA PHE A 256 -14.56 -7.33 7.90
C PHE A 256 -14.79 -8.81 7.60
N GLN A 257 -13.75 -9.62 7.37
CA GLN A 257 -13.88 -11.08 7.34
C GLN A 257 -13.78 -11.68 8.76
N CYS A 258 -14.80 -11.47 9.59
CA CYS A 258 -14.87 -12.00 10.96
C CYS A 258 -16.19 -12.73 11.24
N ASP A 259 -16.21 -14.04 10.95
CA ASP A 259 -17.06 -15.04 11.63
C ASP A 259 -16.22 -16.30 11.96
N ASN A 260 -15.35 -16.74 11.04
CA ASN A 260 -14.42 -17.87 11.26
C ASN A 260 -13.06 -17.50 11.93
N LYS A 261 -12.77 -16.23 12.21
CA LYS A 261 -11.43 -15.81 12.68
C LYS A 261 -11.20 -15.94 14.19
N ASP A 262 -12.24 -15.91 15.03
CA ASP A 262 -12.06 -15.73 16.47
C ASP A 262 -11.49 -16.95 17.20
N ASP A 263 -11.87 -18.18 16.84
CA ASP A 263 -11.29 -19.38 17.46
C ASP A 263 -9.80 -19.57 17.11
N ASN A 264 -9.42 -19.36 15.85
CA ASN A 264 -8.00 -19.41 15.45
C ASN A 264 -7.18 -18.28 16.11
N ARG A 265 -7.73 -17.06 16.20
CA ARG A 265 -7.06 -15.95 16.91
C ARG A 265 -6.93 -16.23 18.41
N LYS A 266 -7.95 -16.81 19.05
CA LYS A 266 -7.89 -17.25 20.44
C LYS A 266 -6.77 -18.29 20.65
N LYS A 267 -6.73 -19.34 19.83
CA LYS A 267 -5.68 -20.37 19.85
C LYS A 267 -4.26 -19.77 19.77
N ILE A 268 -4.05 -18.74 18.95
CA ILE A 268 -2.76 -18.05 18.82
C ILE A 268 -2.43 -17.19 20.07
N LEU A 269 -3.42 -16.56 20.71
CA LEU A 269 -3.17 -15.86 22.00
C LEU A 269 -2.82 -16.84 23.13
N ASP A 270 -3.35 -18.05 23.08
CA ASP A 270 -3.09 -19.08 24.10
C ASP A 270 -1.63 -19.60 24.01
N THR A 271 -1.01 -19.65 22.82
CA THR A 271 0.40 -20.11 22.66
C THR A 271 1.48 -19.04 22.88
N LEU A 272 1.12 -17.79 23.15
CA LEU A 272 2.09 -16.72 23.40
C LEU A 272 2.90 -16.93 24.70
N PRO A 273 4.17 -16.49 24.75
CA PRO A 273 4.87 -16.29 26.01
C PRO A 273 4.12 -15.32 26.92
N ASP A 274 4.17 -15.52 28.24
CA ASP A 274 3.37 -14.75 29.19
C ASP A 274 3.63 -13.24 29.11
N ALA A 275 4.88 -12.81 28.86
CA ALA A 275 5.23 -11.41 28.60
C ALA A 275 4.45 -10.82 27.41
N ALA A 276 4.46 -11.51 26.26
CA ALA A 276 3.74 -11.09 25.06
C ALA A 276 2.22 -11.10 25.27
N ARG A 277 1.67 -12.12 25.95
CA ARG A 277 0.25 -12.18 26.29
C ARG A 277 -0.15 -11.03 27.23
N ASN A 278 0.70 -10.71 28.21
CA ASN A 278 0.48 -9.62 29.16
C ASN A 278 0.58 -8.24 28.51
N ASN A 279 1.31 -8.07 27.41
CA ASN A 279 1.40 -6.82 26.65
C ASN A 279 0.21 -6.58 25.70
N ILE A 280 -0.57 -7.62 25.40
CA ILE A 280 -1.79 -7.54 24.56
C ILE A 280 -3.01 -7.33 25.46
N LYS A 281 -3.14 -6.12 26.01
CA LYS A 281 -4.01 -5.80 27.17
C LYS A 281 -5.47 -5.53 26.78
N ASN A 282 -5.72 -4.96 25.60
CA ASN A 282 -7.06 -4.54 25.17
C ASN A 282 -7.38 -4.94 23.72
N LYS A 283 -8.62 -4.65 23.24
CA LYS A 283 -9.08 -5.01 21.88
C LYS A 283 -8.19 -4.42 20.78
N LYS A 284 -7.77 -3.16 20.91
CA LYS A 284 -6.90 -2.44 19.96
C LYS A 284 -5.50 -3.04 19.92
N ASP A 285 -5.00 -3.58 21.02
CA ASP A 285 -3.72 -4.29 21.06
C ASP A 285 -3.84 -5.63 20.34
N LYS A 286 -4.92 -6.40 20.57
CA LYS A 286 -5.22 -7.65 19.85
C LYS A 286 -5.35 -7.42 18.35
N GLU A 287 -6.11 -6.40 17.97
CA GLU A 287 -6.27 -5.96 16.57
C GLU A 287 -4.91 -5.62 15.95
N ARG A 288 -4.10 -4.77 16.60
CA ARG A 288 -2.74 -4.41 16.13
C ARG A 288 -1.81 -5.62 16.00
N PHE A 289 -1.83 -6.53 16.97
CA PHE A 289 -1.02 -7.74 17.00
C PHE A 289 -1.36 -8.65 15.81
N PHE A 290 -2.64 -9.01 15.63
CA PHE A 290 -3.05 -9.85 14.51
C PHE A 290 -2.91 -9.15 13.16
N LYS A 291 -3.19 -7.84 13.07
CA LYS A 291 -2.97 -6.99 11.88
C LYS A 291 -1.52 -7.00 11.41
N ALA A 292 -0.55 -7.16 12.32
CA ALA A 292 0.86 -7.32 11.96
C ALA A 292 1.22 -8.77 11.63
N LEU A 293 0.78 -9.76 12.42
CA LEU A 293 0.99 -11.19 12.09
C LEU A 293 0.43 -11.57 10.73
N ASP A 294 -0.75 -11.09 10.38
CA ASP A 294 -1.42 -11.39 9.11
C ASP A 294 -0.66 -10.80 7.90
N VAL A 295 0.26 -9.83 8.10
CA VAL A 295 1.24 -9.36 7.10
C VAL A 295 2.52 -10.21 7.12
N ILE A 296 3.07 -10.51 8.29
CA ILE A 296 4.32 -11.29 8.46
C ILE A 296 4.20 -12.70 7.84
N LYS A 297 3.00 -13.28 7.83
CA LYS A 297 2.73 -14.55 7.13
C LYS A 297 2.91 -14.50 5.62
N GLN A 298 2.79 -13.30 5.01
CA GLN A 298 2.84 -13.08 3.55
C GLN A 298 4.28 -12.97 3.04
N ASP A 299 5.23 -12.52 3.88
CA ASP A 299 6.67 -12.57 3.63
C ASP A 299 7.41 -13.18 4.83
N GLN A 300 7.64 -14.49 4.74
CA GLN A 300 8.32 -15.26 5.78
C GLN A 300 9.86 -15.21 5.65
N GLU A 301 10.41 -14.65 4.55
CA GLU A 301 11.85 -14.64 4.32
C GLU A 301 12.54 -13.63 5.26
N LEU A 302 11.92 -12.47 5.48
CA LEU A 302 12.42 -11.47 6.42
C LEU A 302 12.50 -11.99 7.86
N VAL A 303 11.63 -12.92 8.25
CA VAL A 303 11.54 -13.49 9.61
C VAL A 303 12.16 -14.90 9.75
N LEU A 304 13.03 -15.33 8.83
CA LEU A 304 13.76 -16.61 8.97
C LEU A 304 14.49 -16.74 10.33
N LEU A 305 14.26 -17.83 11.05
CA LEU A 305 14.98 -18.14 12.30
C LEU A 305 16.40 -18.61 11.97
N VAL A 306 17.39 -17.73 12.19
CA VAL A 306 18.82 -18.02 12.01
C VAL A 306 19.53 -17.73 13.33
N ASN A 307 20.03 -18.79 13.95
CA ASN A 307 20.69 -18.77 15.27
C ASN A 307 21.69 -19.94 15.37
N LYS A 308 22.07 -20.36 16.59
CA LYS A 308 23.11 -21.38 16.80
C LYS A 308 22.71 -22.80 16.40
N THR A 309 21.41 -23.09 16.28
CA THR A 309 20.87 -24.41 15.90
C THR A 309 20.26 -24.40 14.50
N ASN A 310 19.63 -23.29 14.10
CA ASN A 310 19.02 -23.13 12.78
C ASN A 310 20.03 -22.47 11.83
N LEU A 311 20.59 -23.26 10.91
CA LEU A 311 21.73 -22.90 10.06
C LEU A 311 21.32 -22.70 8.60
N LEU A 312 21.76 -21.60 7.99
CA LEU A 312 21.72 -21.37 6.55
C LEU A 312 22.71 -22.29 5.82
N GLN A 313 22.36 -22.70 4.59
CA GLN A 313 23.22 -23.53 3.74
C GLN A 313 24.46 -22.76 3.29
N SER A 314 25.53 -23.47 2.91
CA SER A 314 26.81 -22.85 2.49
C SER A 314 26.75 -22.07 1.17
N ASN A 315 25.70 -22.30 0.39
CA ASN A 315 25.36 -21.68 -0.89
C ASN A 315 24.14 -20.74 -0.80
N TYR A 316 23.61 -20.47 0.41
CA TYR A 316 22.53 -19.48 0.56
C TYR A 316 23.12 -18.06 0.44
N GLU A 317 22.64 -17.32 -0.54
CA GLU A 317 22.94 -15.92 -0.82
C GLU A 317 21.65 -15.27 -1.37
N PRO A 318 21.21 -14.09 -0.88
CA PRO A 318 20.00 -13.46 -1.39
C PRO A 318 20.15 -12.96 -2.84
N ASN A 319 19.15 -13.24 -3.69
CA ASN A 319 19.17 -12.90 -5.11
C ASN A 319 19.01 -11.39 -5.41
N ASP A 320 18.75 -10.57 -4.39
CA ASP A 320 18.43 -9.14 -4.46
C ASP A 320 19.44 -8.26 -3.70
N LEU A 321 20.65 -8.77 -3.44
CA LEU A 321 21.76 -7.99 -2.90
C LEU A 321 22.17 -6.88 -3.89
N VAL A 322 22.15 -5.63 -3.41
CA VAL A 322 22.77 -4.49 -4.09
C VAL A 322 24.16 -4.22 -3.51
N ILE A 323 25.05 -3.61 -4.30
CA ILE A 323 26.31 -3.04 -3.81
C ILE A 323 26.08 -1.55 -3.55
N LEU A 324 26.45 -1.10 -2.35
CA LEU A 324 26.45 0.30 -1.93
C LEU A 324 27.91 0.73 -1.69
N THR A 325 28.21 2.00 -1.92
CA THR A 325 29.57 2.58 -1.89
C THR A 325 29.68 3.91 -1.14
N LYS A 326 28.69 4.81 -1.26
CA LYS A 326 28.72 6.19 -0.74
C LYS A 326 27.36 6.75 -0.33
N GLU A 327 26.31 5.93 -0.44
CA GLU A 327 24.91 6.27 -0.14
C GLU A 327 24.69 6.47 1.37
N PHE A 328 25.52 5.84 2.20
CA PHE A 328 25.51 5.98 3.66
C PHE A 328 26.95 6.15 4.20
N PRO A 329 27.16 6.91 5.29
CA PRO A 329 28.43 6.94 6.00
C PRO A 329 28.90 5.53 6.38
N SER A 330 30.14 5.16 6.03
CA SER A 330 30.67 3.81 6.28
C SER A 330 32.18 3.81 6.53
N ASN A 331 32.70 2.74 7.13
CA ASN A 331 34.14 2.50 7.30
C ASN A 331 34.80 1.73 6.12
N LYS A 332 34.05 1.47 5.05
CA LYS A 332 34.49 0.70 3.86
C LYS A 332 34.12 1.45 2.58
N GLU A 333 34.86 1.17 1.50
CA GLU A 333 34.54 1.68 0.16
C GLU A 333 33.27 1.07 -0.43
N SER A 334 32.86 -0.11 0.05
CA SER A 334 31.60 -0.73 -0.33
C SER A 334 31.10 -1.76 0.69
N PHE A 335 29.80 -2.06 0.60
CA PHE A 335 29.10 -3.10 1.35
C PHE A 335 27.88 -3.59 0.56
N GLN A 336 27.26 -4.69 0.98
CA GLN A 336 26.09 -5.27 0.33
C GLN A 336 24.92 -5.44 1.29
N LEU A 337 23.71 -5.13 0.83
CA LEU A 337 22.44 -5.29 1.55
C LEU A 337 21.35 -5.73 0.58
N ARG A 338 20.31 -6.41 1.07
CA ARG A 338 19.13 -6.73 0.25
C ARG A 338 18.36 -5.45 -0.12
N LYS A 339 17.85 -5.38 -1.36
CA LYS A 339 17.08 -4.21 -1.84
C LYS A 339 15.86 -3.86 -0.97
N ILE A 340 15.22 -4.86 -0.36
CA ILE A 340 13.96 -4.74 0.39
C ILE A 340 13.99 -3.79 1.61
N LEU A 341 15.17 -3.42 2.11
CA LEU A 341 15.33 -2.56 3.28
C LEU A 341 15.92 -1.16 2.98
N LEU A 342 16.18 -0.83 1.72
CA LEU A 342 16.90 0.40 1.38
C LEU A 342 16.10 1.67 1.68
N ASP A 343 14.83 1.69 1.32
CA ASP A 343 13.96 2.87 1.49
C ASP A 343 13.78 3.17 2.99
N ASP A 344 13.49 2.15 3.79
CA ASP A 344 13.44 2.22 5.26
C ASP A 344 14.78 2.63 5.90
N LEU A 345 15.91 2.20 5.32
CA LEU A 345 17.24 2.60 5.78
C LEU A 345 17.55 4.07 5.44
N TYR A 346 17.09 4.59 4.30
CA TYR A 346 17.18 6.02 3.98
C TYR A 346 16.32 6.85 4.95
N ASP A 347 15.07 6.47 5.19
CA ASP A 347 14.18 7.13 6.16
C ASP A 347 14.82 7.15 7.56
N MET A 348 15.41 6.02 8.01
CA MET A 348 16.08 5.95 9.31
C MET A 348 17.30 6.87 9.42
N PHE A 349 18.11 6.98 8.36
CA PHE A 349 19.27 7.89 8.35
C PHE A 349 18.86 9.36 8.26
N PHE A 350 17.79 9.67 7.54
CA PHE A 350 17.24 11.03 7.43
C PHE A 350 16.69 11.53 8.77
N ASP A 351 15.85 10.73 9.44
CA ASP A 351 15.30 11.09 10.76
C ASP A 351 16.40 11.15 11.84
N ALA A 352 17.40 10.26 11.76
CA ALA A 352 18.56 10.33 12.64
C ALA A 352 19.35 11.63 12.43
N GLU A 353 19.65 12.03 11.20
CA GLU A 353 20.36 13.29 10.92
C GLU A 353 19.55 14.52 11.35
N ALA A 354 18.21 14.50 11.20
CA ALA A 354 17.32 15.54 11.69
C ALA A 354 17.36 15.69 13.23
N GLU A 355 17.52 14.59 13.97
CA GLU A 355 17.78 14.59 15.42
C GLU A 355 19.27 14.78 15.80
N ASN A 356 20.15 15.10 14.82
CA ASN A 356 21.60 15.24 14.98
C ASN A 356 22.27 13.97 15.57
N ILE A 357 21.79 12.80 15.17
CA ILE A 357 22.33 11.47 15.49
C ILE A 357 23.14 10.98 14.29
N LYS A 358 24.40 10.58 14.51
CA LYS A 358 25.33 10.28 13.40
C LYS A 358 25.57 8.79 13.24
N LEU A 359 24.65 8.13 12.54
CA LEU A 359 24.74 6.71 12.19
C LEU A 359 25.84 6.46 11.14
N SER A 360 26.49 5.30 11.21
CA SER A 360 27.40 4.82 10.15
C SER A 360 27.46 3.28 10.08
N ILE A 361 27.64 2.75 8.87
CA ILE A 361 27.63 1.32 8.58
C ILE A 361 29.05 0.74 8.69
N ILE A 362 29.24 -0.18 9.62
CA ILE A 362 30.51 -0.85 9.92
C ILE A 362 30.57 -2.25 9.31
N SER A 363 29.41 -2.89 9.11
CA SER A 363 29.27 -4.22 8.52
C SER A 363 27.87 -4.40 7.96
N ALA A 364 27.73 -5.34 7.02
CA ALA A 364 26.48 -5.62 6.32
C ALA A 364 26.41 -7.12 5.96
N TYR A 365 26.02 -7.50 4.73
CA TYR A 365 26.08 -8.88 4.23
C TYR A 365 27.45 -9.53 4.48
N ARG A 366 27.44 -10.80 4.90
CA ARG A 366 28.62 -11.68 4.96
C ARG A 366 28.26 -13.08 4.48
N SER A 367 28.86 -13.51 3.37
CA SER A 367 28.70 -14.87 2.86
C SER A 367 29.21 -15.93 3.85
N TYR A 368 28.72 -17.17 3.71
CA TYR A 368 29.10 -18.32 4.54
C TYR A 368 30.62 -18.48 4.67
N TYR A 369 31.35 -18.31 3.57
CA TYR A 369 32.81 -18.46 3.53
C TYR A 369 33.54 -17.32 4.25
N THR A 370 33.06 -16.09 4.14
CA THR A 370 33.55 -14.94 4.93
C THR A 370 33.32 -15.19 6.43
N GLN A 371 32.14 -15.68 6.82
CA GLN A 371 31.86 -16.04 8.21
C GLN A 371 32.79 -17.16 8.72
N LYS A 372 33.10 -18.16 7.88
CA LYS A 372 34.06 -19.24 8.20
C LYS A 372 35.45 -18.71 8.51
N SER A 373 35.93 -17.72 7.77
CA SER A 373 37.20 -17.04 8.05
C SER A 373 37.16 -16.26 9.37
N VAL A 374 36.09 -15.50 9.62
CA VAL A 374 35.92 -14.71 10.87
C VAL A 374 35.85 -15.61 12.11
N TYR A 375 35.02 -16.65 12.10
CA TYR A 375 34.89 -17.60 13.21
C TYR A 375 36.18 -18.40 13.45
N ASN A 376 36.91 -18.76 12.38
CA ASN A 376 38.24 -19.38 12.52
C ASN A 376 39.28 -18.42 13.13
N ASN A 377 39.20 -17.11 12.85
CA ASN A 377 40.06 -16.10 13.47
C ASN A 377 39.76 -15.99 14.97
N TRP A 378 38.50 -15.85 15.36
CA TRP A 378 38.11 -15.75 16.77
C TRP A 378 38.45 -16.99 17.58
N LYS A 379 38.25 -18.21 17.06
CA LYS A 379 38.71 -19.45 17.71
C LYS A 379 40.21 -19.47 17.98
N ARG A 380 41.03 -18.90 17.09
CA ARG A 380 42.50 -18.82 17.26
C ARG A 380 42.92 -17.78 18.29
N ILE A 381 42.13 -16.73 18.50
CA ILE A 381 42.43 -15.64 19.45
C ILE A 381 41.91 -15.95 20.86
N LEU A 382 40.68 -16.48 20.97
CA LEU A 382 39.95 -16.61 22.23
C LEU A 382 39.69 -18.08 22.66
N GLY A 383 40.06 -19.06 21.83
CA GLY A 383 39.64 -20.45 22.01
C GLY A 383 38.16 -20.68 21.69
N VAL A 384 37.76 -21.95 21.55
CA VAL A 384 36.41 -22.31 21.06
C VAL A 384 35.29 -21.79 21.98
N LYS A 385 35.41 -21.98 23.30
CA LYS A 385 34.34 -21.63 24.25
C LYS A 385 33.99 -20.13 24.26
N GLN A 386 34.98 -19.26 24.11
CA GLN A 386 34.74 -17.80 24.09
C GLN A 386 34.43 -17.30 22.68
N ALA A 387 35.03 -17.88 21.62
CA ALA A 387 34.65 -17.59 20.24
C ALA A 387 33.17 -17.90 19.96
N ASP A 388 32.65 -18.98 20.52
CA ASP A 388 31.22 -19.35 20.45
C ASP A 388 30.27 -18.32 21.09
N ARG A 389 30.76 -17.38 21.90
CA ARG A 389 29.95 -16.30 22.53
C ARG A 389 29.93 -14.99 21.73
N VAL A 390 30.96 -14.73 20.93
CA VAL A 390 31.19 -13.44 20.23
C VAL A 390 31.34 -13.60 18.71
N SER A 391 31.06 -14.77 18.17
CA SER A 391 31.14 -15.04 16.73
C SER A 391 30.26 -16.20 16.32
N ALA A 392 29.30 -15.92 15.44
CA ALA A 392 28.47 -16.95 14.84
C ALA A 392 29.30 -17.97 14.04
N LYS A 393 28.91 -19.24 14.12
CA LYS A 393 29.41 -20.30 13.23
C LYS A 393 28.95 -20.04 11.78
N PRO A 394 29.62 -20.61 10.76
CA PRO A 394 29.12 -20.57 9.39
C PRO A 394 27.69 -21.11 9.30
N GLY A 395 26.80 -20.41 8.60
CA GLY A 395 25.36 -20.71 8.57
C GLY A 395 24.55 -20.16 9.76
N ALA A 396 25.17 -19.96 10.93
CA ALA A 396 24.52 -19.39 12.12
C ALA A 396 24.54 -17.85 12.17
N SER A 397 25.08 -17.20 11.13
CA SER A 397 25.31 -15.75 11.10
C SER A 397 24.19 -15.04 10.35
N GLN A 398 23.45 -14.19 11.05
CA GLN A 398 22.36 -13.43 10.47
C GLN A 398 22.81 -12.48 9.34
N HIS A 399 24.09 -12.09 9.29
CA HIS A 399 24.66 -11.34 8.16
C HIS A 399 24.53 -12.08 6.81
N GLN A 400 24.43 -13.40 6.81
CA GLN A 400 24.24 -14.16 5.58
C GLN A 400 22.82 -13.97 4.98
N LEU A 401 21.86 -13.42 5.75
CA LEU A 401 20.55 -12.97 5.24
C LEU A 401 20.62 -11.67 4.43
N GLY A 402 21.72 -10.91 4.49
CA GLY A 402 21.83 -9.61 3.83
C GLY A 402 20.92 -8.51 4.40
N THR A 403 20.24 -8.77 5.52
CA THR A 403 19.34 -7.83 6.22
C THR A 403 19.90 -7.33 7.56
N VAL A 404 21.17 -7.60 7.87
CA VAL A 404 21.83 -7.16 9.11
C VAL A 404 22.82 -6.04 8.83
N ILE A 405 22.84 -5.05 9.72
CA ILE A 405 23.81 -3.95 9.74
C ILE A 405 24.46 -3.90 11.13
N ASP A 406 25.79 -3.77 11.15
CA ASP A 406 26.52 -3.35 12.36
C ASP A 406 26.72 -1.83 12.31
N PHE A 407 26.24 -1.11 13.32
CA PHE A 407 26.31 0.35 13.39
C PHE A 407 27.47 0.88 14.25
N ASN A 408 28.11 1.94 13.77
CA ASN A 408 29.08 2.84 14.44
C ASN A 408 30.33 2.22 15.08
N GLN A 409 30.22 1.36 16.10
CA GLN A 409 31.36 0.79 16.83
C GLN A 409 31.02 -0.59 17.41
N LEU A 410 31.98 -1.51 17.37
CA LEU A 410 31.77 -2.94 17.69
C LEU A 410 32.16 -3.26 19.14
N ASP A 411 31.64 -2.48 20.10
CA ASP A 411 31.86 -2.69 21.53
C ASP A 411 30.67 -2.25 22.40
N GLU A 412 30.56 -2.81 23.61
CA GLU A 412 29.42 -2.62 24.51
C GLU A 412 29.19 -1.15 24.95
N SER A 413 30.17 -0.26 24.81
CA SER A 413 29.97 1.16 25.14
C SER A 413 29.06 1.87 24.12
N PHE A 414 28.83 1.30 22.94
CA PHE A 414 27.92 1.88 21.95
C PHE A 414 26.51 2.10 22.50
N GLY A 415 25.99 1.15 23.29
CA GLY A 415 24.66 1.23 23.93
C GLY A 415 24.50 2.39 24.92
N LYS A 416 25.60 3.09 25.24
CA LYS A 416 25.64 4.26 26.15
C LYS A 416 25.92 5.58 25.40
N THR A 417 26.09 5.53 24.08
CA THR A 417 26.14 6.72 23.20
C THR A 417 24.73 7.19 22.87
N LYS A 418 24.56 8.46 22.44
CA LYS A 418 23.25 8.94 21.97
C LYS A 418 22.80 8.18 20.71
N GLU A 419 23.73 7.78 19.84
CA GLU A 419 23.47 6.95 18.66
C GLU A 419 22.91 5.57 19.02
N GLY A 420 23.54 4.83 19.93
CA GLY A 420 23.07 3.51 20.36
C GLY A 420 21.75 3.57 21.13
N ILE A 421 21.57 4.59 21.98
CA ILE A 421 20.30 4.85 22.68
C ILE A 421 19.20 5.22 21.67
N TRP A 422 19.50 6.02 20.65
CA TRP A 422 18.54 6.39 19.61
C TRP A 422 18.12 5.17 18.79
N LEU A 423 19.06 4.35 18.32
CA LEU A 423 18.75 3.11 17.59
C LEU A 423 17.86 2.18 18.44
N TYR A 424 18.20 1.96 19.71
CA TYR A 424 17.42 1.08 20.58
C TYR A 424 15.95 1.50 20.71
N ASN A 425 15.67 2.81 20.74
CA ASN A 425 14.33 3.37 20.90
C ASN A 425 13.60 3.68 19.58
N ASN A 426 14.29 3.72 18.43
CA ASN A 426 13.71 4.19 17.17
C ASN A 426 13.86 3.23 15.98
N ALA A 427 14.88 2.37 15.94
CA ALA A 427 15.17 1.51 14.78
C ALA A 427 13.99 0.60 14.38
N TYR A 428 13.16 0.20 15.37
CA TYR A 428 11.97 -0.63 15.13
C TYR A 428 10.93 0.04 14.22
N LYS A 429 10.87 1.38 14.16
CA LYS A 429 9.95 2.13 13.29
C LYS A 429 10.25 1.90 11.81
N TYR A 430 11.51 1.59 11.49
CA TYR A 430 12.06 1.35 10.15
C TYR A 430 12.36 -0.15 9.92
N GLY A 431 11.75 -1.04 10.72
CA GLY A 431 11.88 -2.49 10.55
C GLY A 431 13.11 -3.15 11.15
N PHE A 432 13.99 -2.41 11.85
CA PHE A 432 15.22 -2.92 12.44
C PHE A 432 15.09 -3.25 13.94
N ILE A 433 15.58 -4.41 14.37
CA ILE A 433 15.62 -4.82 15.78
C ILE A 433 17.03 -5.22 16.20
N LEU A 434 17.42 -4.86 17.42
CA LEU A 434 18.66 -5.28 18.08
C LEU A 434 18.62 -6.80 18.33
N SER A 435 19.47 -7.58 17.65
CA SER A 435 19.39 -9.05 17.76
C SER A 435 19.86 -9.59 19.12
N TYR A 436 20.82 -8.92 19.77
CA TYR A 436 21.47 -9.41 20.99
C TYR A 436 21.48 -8.34 22.11
N PRO A 437 20.34 -8.13 22.83
CA PRO A 437 20.23 -7.16 23.92
C PRO A 437 21.02 -7.53 25.19
N GLU A 438 21.22 -6.55 26.07
CA GLU A 438 21.91 -6.73 27.36
C GLU A 438 21.17 -7.76 28.23
N GLY A 439 21.92 -8.63 28.93
CA GLY A 439 21.37 -9.70 29.76
C GLY A 439 20.79 -10.91 29.02
N MET A 440 20.59 -10.84 27.69
CA MET A 440 19.88 -11.88 26.92
C MET A 440 20.76 -13.02 26.40
N GLU A 441 22.07 -13.04 26.73
CA GLU A 441 23.01 -14.09 26.30
C GLU A 441 22.54 -15.52 26.63
N ALA A 442 21.82 -15.70 27.75
CA ALA A 442 21.28 -17.01 28.12
C ALA A 442 20.23 -17.57 27.14
N LYS A 443 19.58 -16.70 26.34
CA LYS A 443 18.64 -17.10 25.27
C LYS A 443 19.32 -17.12 23.90
N THR A 444 19.86 -15.98 23.47
CA THR A 444 20.47 -15.79 22.14
C THR A 444 21.76 -16.61 21.97
N GLY A 445 22.42 -16.91 23.09
CA GLY A 445 23.76 -17.48 23.17
C GLY A 445 24.89 -16.48 22.89
N TYR A 446 24.60 -15.26 22.45
CA TYR A 446 25.60 -14.26 22.10
C TYR A 446 25.71 -13.18 23.18
N ALA A 447 26.90 -12.61 23.33
CA ALA A 447 27.13 -11.46 24.20
C ALA A 447 26.27 -10.24 23.81
N TYR A 448 26.32 -9.18 24.61
CA TYR A 448 25.63 -7.93 24.28
C TYR A 448 26.31 -7.27 23.06
N GLU A 449 25.57 -7.11 21.97
CA GLU A 449 26.08 -6.51 20.72
C GLU A 449 25.22 -5.30 20.32
N PRO A 450 25.30 -4.16 21.04
CA PRO A 450 24.44 -2.97 20.84
C PRO A 450 24.47 -2.35 19.43
N TRP A 451 25.39 -2.81 18.56
CA TRP A 451 25.53 -2.39 17.17
C TRP A 451 24.78 -3.27 16.17
N HIS A 452 24.44 -4.52 16.52
CA HIS A 452 23.95 -5.54 15.58
C HIS A 452 22.43 -5.44 15.45
N TYR A 453 21.96 -4.80 14.39
CA TYR A 453 20.54 -4.68 14.07
C TYR A 453 20.16 -5.50 12.84
N ARG A 454 19.09 -6.28 12.95
CA ARG A 454 18.49 -7.03 11.85
C ARG A 454 17.20 -6.37 11.39
N TYR A 455 17.12 -6.09 10.10
CA TYR A 455 15.86 -5.76 9.43
C TYR A 455 14.98 -7.01 9.28
N ILE A 456 13.72 -6.88 9.68
CA ILE A 456 12.68 -7.90 9.63
C ILE A 456 11.35 -7.38 9.06
N GLY A 457 11.32 -6.13 8.56
CA GLY A 457 10.09 -5.43 8.17
C GLY A 457 9.42 -4.70 9.32
N LYS A 458 8.75 -3.58 9.02
CA LYS A 458 8.16 -2.66 10.02
C LYS A 458 7.11 -3.33 10.90
N GLU A 459 6.29 -4.22 10.36
CA GLU A 459 5.24 -4.95 11.08
C GLU A 459 5.82 -5.94 12.09
N ALA A 460 6.87 -6.68 11.71
CA ALA A 460 7.56 -7.60 12.61
C ALA A 460 8.33 -6.85 13.70
N ALA A 461 9.04 -5.78 13.34
CA ALA A 461 9.75 -4.94 14.31
C ALA A 461 8.78 -4.26 15.30
N PHE A 462 7.64 -3.76 14.82
CA PHE A 462 6.55 -3.29 15.68
C PHE A 462 6.09 -4.36 16.67
N VAL A 463 5.87 -5.61 16.22
CA VAL A 463 5.45 -6.72 17.10
C VAL A 463 6.51 -7.06 18.14
N VAL A 464 7.78 -7.17 17.72
CA VAL A 464 8.90 -7.47 18.63
C VAL A 464 9.05 -6.40 19.70
N TYR A 465 9.07 -5.13 19.30
CA TYR A 465 9.24 -4.00 20.22
C TYR A 465 8.06 -3.84 21.19
N ASN A 466 6.82 -3.90 20.70
CA ASN A 466 5.63 -3.53 21.48
C ASN A 466 5.03 -4.69 22.30
N PHE A 467 5.30 -5.96 21.92
CA PHE A 467 4.72 -7.12 22.59
C PHE A 467 5.78 -8.06 23.19
N PHE A 468 6.85 -8.38 22.45
CA PHE A 468 7.92 -9.28 22.91
C PHE A 468 9.05 -8.56 23.66
N GLU A 469 8.79 -7.39 24.24
CA GLU A 469 9.76 -6.64 25.08
C GLU A 469 11.08 -6.34 24.36
N ASN A 470 11.00 -6.09 23.05
CA ASN A 470 12.13 -5.91 22.12
C ASN A 470 13.03 -7.16 21.94
N SER A 471 12.57 -8.35 22.37
CA SER A 471 13.28 -9.62 22.21
C SER A 471 12.99 -10.28 20.87
N LEU A 472 13.94 -10.16 19.94
CA LEU A 472 13.89 -10.82 18.63
C LEU A 472 13.86 -12.35 18.75
N ASP A 473 14.65 -12.92 19.67
CA ASP A 473 14.79 -14.37 19.78
C ASP A 473 13.53 -15.02 20.38
N ASP A 474 12.87 -14.40 21.38
CA ASP A 474 11.59 -14.89 21.88
C ASP A 474 10.49 -14.85 20.79
N PHE A 475 10.44 -13.78 19.98
CA PHE A 475 9.50 -13.68 18.86
C PHE A 475 9.77 -14.74 17.79
N LEU A 476 11.00 -14.86 17.29
CA LEU A 476 11.30 -15.79 16.19
C LEU A 476 11.16 -17.25 16.62
N ASN A 477 11.56 -17.62 17.84
CA ASN A 477 11.32 -18.97 18.36
C ASN A 477 9.82 -19.22 18.57
N TRP A 478 9.05 -18.28 19.12
CA TRP A 478 7.59 -18.45 19.20
C TRP A 478 6.96 -18.60 17.80
N TYR A 479 7.33 -17.75 16.85
CA TYR A 479 6.79 -17.74 15.49
C TYR A 479 7.03 -19.09 14.80
N TRP A 480 8.29 -19.54 14.68
CA TRP A 480 8.59 -20.78 13.96
C TRP A 480 8.08 -22.06 14.63
N ASN A 481 7.86 -22.06 15.95
CA ASN A 481 7.22 -23.19 16.64
C ASN A 481 5.68 -23.20 16.53
N ASN A 482 5.05 -22.13 16.01
CA ASN A 482 3.57 -21.98 15.98
C ASN A 482 2.98 -21.69 14.60
N SER A 483 3.78 -21.37 13.58
CA SER A 483 3.29 -20.75 12.33
C SER A 483 3.20 -21.68 11.12
N LEU A 484 3.20 -23.00 11.32
CA LEU A 484 3.15 -23.99 10.24
C LEU A 484 1.74 -24.48 9.88
N ASP A 485 0.73 -24.27 10.74
CA ASP A 485 -0.65 -24.77 10.54
C ASP A 485 -1.72 -23.79 11.08
N TYR A 486 -2.10 -22.76 10.29
CA TYR A 486 -3.32 -21.95 10.51
C TYR A 486 -3.83 -21.17 9.29
#